data_AF-D7DKP1-F1
#
_entry.id   AF-D7DKP1-F1
#
_cell.length_a   1.000
_cell.length_b   1.000
_cell.length_c   1.000
_cell.angle_alpha   90.00
_cell.angle_beta   90.00
_cell.angle_gamma   90.00
#
_symmetry.space_group_name_H-M   'P 1'
#
loop_
_entity.id
_entity.type
_entity.pdbx_description
1 polymer ?
#
loop_
_entity_poly.entity_id
_entity_poly.type
_entity_poly.pdbx_seq_one_letter_code
_entity_poly.pdbx_strand_id
1 'polypeptide(L)'
;MFNLNILPDVKKDILAIKVKSNTAAIKLVAFFEQLNNNQEFLGHLLEHNHGEPDKDAFNVSKWQAYWNLGYNLWRLKLFDLENVGLRYRVIYAYALEKRIPTFYILAVVHRDFDYDPTNEITKRLIQTYIKLGIGNH
;
A
#
# COMPACT_ATOMS: atom_id res chain seq x y z
N MET A 1 -17.00 -9.16 -2.02
CA MET A 1 -16.05 -9.60 -0.97
C MET A 1 -14.66 -9.61 -1.58
N PHE A 2 -13.73 -8.96 -0.91
CA PHE A 2 -12.34 -8.80 -1.30
C PHE A 2 -11.42 -9.67 -0.42
N ASN A 3 -10.30 -10.08 -0.99
CA ASN A 3 -9.20 -10.71 -0.26
C ASN A 3 -8.05 -9.70 -0.07
N LEU A 4 -7.31 -9.84 1.03
CA LEU A 4 -6.08 -9.08 1.29
C LEU A 4 -4.91 -10.04 1.40
N ASN A 5 -3.89 -9.83 0.59
CA ASN A 5 -2.64 -10.59 0.63
C ASN A 5 -1.48 -9.66 0.93
N ILE A 6 -0.85 -9.85 2.10
CA ILE A 6 0.32 -9.08 2.52
C ILE A 6 1.56 -9.89 2.15
N LEU A 7 2.37 -9.35 1.24
CA LEU A 7 3.52 -10.10 0.74
C LEU A 7 4.63 -10.25 1.79
N PRO A 8 5.44 -11.33 1.73
CA PRO A 8 6.50 -11.59 2.71
C PRO A 8 7.51 -10.44 2.86
N ASP A 9 7.80 -9.71 1.79
CA ASP A 9 8.74 -8.59 1.84
C ASP A 9 8.21 -7.40 2.64
N VAL A 10 6.88 -7.23 2.74
CA VAL A 10 6.26 -6.22 3.60
C VAL A 10 6.65 -6.45 5.06
N LYS A 11 6.78 -7.72 5.49
CA LYS A 11 7.26 -8.02 6.85
C LYS A 11 8.67 -7.48 7.09
N LYS A 12 9.56 -7.56 6.09
CA LYS A 12 10.92 -7.01 6.18
C LYS A 12 10.87 -5.49 6.25
N ASP A 13 10.02 -4.86 5.45
CA ASP A 13 9.82 -3.41 5.47
C ASP A 13 9.33 -2.94 6.85
N ILE A 14 8.32 -3.61 7.44
CA ILE A 14 7.81 -3.31 8.78
C ILE A 14 8.89 -3.52 9.85
N LEU A 15 9.70 -4.57 9.76
CA LEU A 15 10.81 -4.79 10.71
C LEU A 15 11.86 -3.68 10.60
N ALA A 16 12.20 -3.23 9.39
CA ALA A 16 13.11 -2.10 9.19
C ALA A 16 12.53 -0.79 9.73
N ILE A 17 11.22 -0.58 9.56
CA ILE A 17 10.49 0.56 10.15
C ILE A 17 10.52 0.48 11.67
N LYS A 18 10.30 -0.70 12.26
CA LYS A 18 10.28 -0.91 13.71
C LYS A 18 11.58 -0.47 14.38
N VAL A 19 12.73 -0.71 13.74
CA VAL A 19 14.05 -0.25 14.23
C VAL A 19 14.12 1.27 14.31
N LYS A 20 13.49 1.99 13.38
CA LYS A 20 13.49 3.47 13.34
C LYS A 20 12.38 4.09 14.17
N SER A 21 11.21 3.46 14.18
CA SER A 21 10.01 3.89 14.89
C SER A 21 9.12 2.68 15.19
N ASN A 22 9.19 2.20 16.43
CA ASN A 22 8.33 1.12 16.90
C ASN A 22 6.85 1.50 16.81
N THR A 23 6.51 2.78 17.10
CA THR A 23 5.15 3.31 16.99
C THR A 23 4.62 3.22 15.56
N ALA A 24 5.41 3.60 14.55
CA ALA A 24 5.00 3.49 13.15
C ALA A 24 4.68 2.03 12.77
N ALA A 25 5.58 1.10 13.14
CA ALA A 25 5.41 -0.30 12.83
C ALA A 25 4.14 -0.89 13.49
N ILE A 26 3.88 -0.57 14.76
CA ILE A 26 2.67 -1.03 15.46
C ILE A 26 1.40 -0.50 14.79
N LYS A 27 1.34 0.80 14.46
CA LYS A 27 0.17 1.39 13.79
C LYS A 27 -0.07 0.79 12.40
N LEU A 28 1.00 0.52 11.64
CA LEU A 28 0.89 -0.14 10.33
C LEU A 28 0.35 -1.57 10.44
N VAL A 29 0.83 -2.35 11.41
CA VAL A 29 0.35 -3.72 11.64
C VAL A 29 -1.11 -3.70 12.06
N ALA A 30 -1.49 -2.86 13.02
CA ALA A 30 -2.88 -2.73 13.45
C ALA A 30 -3.81 -2.31 12.31
N PHE A 31 -3.34 -1.40 11.44
CA PHE A 31 -4.09 -1.00 10.25
C PHE A 31 -4.27 -2.16 9.25
N PHE A 32 -3.25 -2.99 9.03
CA PHE A 32 -3.38 -4.16 8.16
C PHE A 32 -4.34 -5.21 8.73
N GLU A 33 -4.35 -5.41 10.05
CA GLU A 33 -5.33 -6.26 10.72
C GLU A 33 -6.75 -5.70 10.56
N GLN A 34 -6.93 -4.38 10.67
CA GLN A 34 -8.22 -3.73 10.43
C GLN A 34 -8.69 -3.90 8.99
N LEU A 35 -7.81 -3.67 8.00
CA LEU A 35 -8.13 -3.91 6.59
C LEU A 35 -8.55 -5.37 6.35
N ASN A 36 -7.83 -6.34 6.93
CA ASN A 36 -8.14 -7.74 6.72
C ASN A 36 -9.51 -8.16 7.28
N ASN A 37 -9.97 -7.47 8.32
CA ASN A 37 -11.23 -7.77 9.01
C ASN A 37 -12.39 -6.87 8.60
N ASN A 38 -12.18 -5.88 7.72
CA ASN A 38 -13.22 -4.94 7.32
C ASN A 38 -13.32 -4.80 5.79
N GLN A 39 -14.40 -5.33 5.23
CA GLN A 39 -14.67 -5.33 3.79
C GLN A 39 -15.01 -3.95 3.22
N GLU A 40 -15.61 -3.07 4.02
CA GLU A 40 -15.88 -1.68 3.63
C GLU A 40 -14.56 -0.92 3.46
N PHE A 41 -13.64 -1.09 4.41
CA PHE A 41 -12.31 -0.48 4.34
C PHE A 41 -11.51 -0.98 3.13
N LEU A 42 -11.61 -2.27 2.80
CA LEU A 42 -11.03 -2.81 1.58
C LEU A 42 -11.66 -2.21 0.32
N GLY A 43 -12.97 -1.95 0.33
CA GLY A 43 -13.65 -1.27 -0.78
C GLY A 43 -13.08 0.12 -1.06
N HIS A 44 -12.83 0.90 -0.01
CA HIS A 44 -12.23 2.24 -0.12
C HIS A 44 -10.81 2.24 -0.71
N LEU A 45 -10.11 1.10 -0.73
CA LEU A 45 -8.81 0.98 -1.43
C LEU A 45 -8.91 1.10 -2.95
N LEU A 46 -10.11 1.16 -3.55
CA LEU A 46 -10.31 1.40 -4.98
C LEU A 46 -10.71 2.84 -5.30
N GLU A 47 -10.87 3.68 -4.27
CA GLU A 47 -11.36 5.04 -4.41
C GLU A 47 -10.18 6.01 -4.51
N HIS A 48 -9.94 6.54 -5.71
CA HIS A 48 -8.91 7.54 -5.90
C HIS A 48 -9.29 8.83 -5.15
N ASN A 49 -8.37 9.33 -4.32
CA ASN A 49 -8.56 10.50 -3.45
C ASN A 49 -9.58 10.26 -2.33
N HIS A 50 -9.81 9.01 -1.94
CA HIS A 50 -10.51 8.70 -0.69
C HIS A 50 -9.76 9.27 0.51
N GLY A 51 -10.52 9.65 1.53
CA GLY A 51 -10.00 10.08 2.82
C GLY A 51 -9.74 11.57 2.91
N GLU A 52 -10.43 12.23 3.84
CA GLU A 52 -10.19 13.61 4.25
C GLU A 52 -9.37 13.64 5.55
N PRO A 53 -8.38 14.55 5.66
CA PRO A 53 -7.69 14.78 6.93
C PRO A 53 -8.69 15.00 8.07
N ASP A 54 -8.36 14.48 9.26
CA ASP A 54 -9.14 14.61 10.50
C ASP A 54 -10.53 13.94 10.53
N LYS A 55 -11.01 13.39 9.40
CA LYS A 55 -12.27 12.61 9.33
C LYS A 55 -12.02 11.13 9.12
N ASP A 56 -11.06 10.80 8.27
CA ASP A 56 -10.76 9.42 7.89
C ASP A 56 -9.44 8.93 8.47
N ALA A 57 -9.28 7.62 8.58
CA ALA A 57 -8.04 7.02 9.11
C ALA A 57 -6.89 7.03 8.08
N PHE A 58 -7.22 6.97 6.79
CA PHE A 58 -6.26 6.85 5.71
C PHE A 58 -6.71 7.57 4.44
N ASN A 59 -5.75 7.86 3.57
CA ASN A 59 -6.00 8.37 2.23
C ASN A 59 -5.46 7.40 1.18
N VAL A 60 -6.19 7.28 0.08
CA VAL A 60 -5.86 6.41 -1.04
C VAL A 60 -5.65 7.23 -2.31
N SER A 61 -4.66 6.86 -3.10
CA SER A 61 -4.42 7.46 -4.40
C SER A 61 -3.81 6.47 -5.37
N LYS A 62 -4.09 6.65 -6.65
CA LYS A 62 -3.35 5.99 -7.72
C LYS A 62 -1.89 6.45 -7.71
N TRP A 63 -0.97 5.56 -7.99
CA TRP A 63 0.41 5.95 -8.31
C TRP A 63 0.47 6.38 -9.77
N GLN A 64 0.13 7.65 -10.03
CA GLN A 64 -0.13 8.18 -11.38
C GLN A 64 0.96 7.85 -12.42
N ALA A 65 2.24 7.94 -12.07
CA ALA A 65 3.33 7.64 -13.01
C ALA A 65 3.24 6.21 -13.58
N TYR A 66 2.98 5.21 -12.71
CA TYR A 66 2.82 3.81 -13.14
C TYR A 66 1.42 3.51 -13.65
N TRP A 67 0.41 4.20 -13.14
CA TRP A 67 -0.94 4.15 -13.67
C TRP A 67 -0.95 4.54 -15.15
N ASN A 68 -0.28 5.62 -15.53
CA ASN A 68 -0.19 6.03 -16.94
C ASN A 68 0.53 5.02 -17.85
N LEU A 69 1.28 4.07 -17.27
CA LEU A 69 1.98 3.00 -17.97
C LEU A 69 1.18 1.67 -18.01
N GLY A 70 -0.07 1.67 -17.51
CA GLY A 70 -0.92 0.48 -17.50
C GLY A 70 -0.95 -0.26 -16.16
N TYR A 71 -0.07 0.02 -15.21
CA TYR A 71 -0.03 -0.73 -13.95
C TYR A 71 -1.16 -0.35 -13.00
N ASN A 72 -1.79 -1.35 -12.38
CA ASN A 72 -2.81 -1.18 -11.35
C ASN A 72 -2.19 -0.94 -9.96
N LEU A 73 -1.35 0.10 -9.87
CA LEU A 73 -0.60 0.44 -8.67
C LEU A 73 -1.20 1.62 -7.92
N TRP A 74 -1.36 1.40 -6.62
CA TRP A 74 -1.96 2.34 -5.69
C TRP A 74 -1.02 2.62 -4.53
N ARG A 75 -1.25 3.75 -3.88
CA ARG A 75 -0.61 4.13 -2.64
C ARG A 75 -1.67 4.49 -1.62
N LEU A 76 -1.39 4.17 -0.36
CA LEU A 76 -2.13 4.70 0.76
C LEU A 76 -1.21 5.34 1.80
N LYS A 77 -1.77 6.24 2.60
CA LYS A 77 -1.10 6.86 3.75
C LYS A 77 -2.05 6.87 4.96
N LEU A 78 -1.49 6.74 6.15
CA LEU A 78 -2.24 6.86 7.40
C LEU A 78 -2.12 8.29 7.93
N PHE A 79 -3.25 8.97 8.14
CA PHE A 79 -3.25 10.35 8.63
C PHE A 79 -2.65 10.45 10.03
N ASP A 80 -2.99 9.50 10.89
CA ASP A 80 -2.45 9.32 12.24
C ASP A 80 -0.92 9.25 12.32
N LEU A 81 -0.27 8.76 11.27
CA LEU A 81 1.19 8.72 11.17
C LEU A 81 1.72 10.02 10.56
N GLU A 82 1.05 10.57 9.55
CA GLU A 82 1.43 11.86 8.97
C GLU A 82 1.41 13.00 9.97
N ASN A 83 0.39 13.03 10.86
CA ASN A 83 0.18 14.07 11.87
C ASN A 83 1.33 14.14 12.90
N VAL A 84 2.06 13.04 13.09
CA VAL A 84 3.24 12.97 13.96
C VAL A 84 4.56 12.94 13.16
N GLY A 85 4.51 13.30 11.87
CA GLY A 85 5.69 13.36 11.01
C GLY A 85 6.21 12.02 10.49
N LEU A 86 5.54 10.90 10.79
CA LEU A 86 5.93 9.55 10.37
C LEU A 86 5.34 9.26 8.99
N ARG A 87 5.96 9.82 7.94
CA ARG A 87 5.41 9.80 6.58
C ARG A 87 5.75 8.49 5.87
N TYR A 88 4.96 7.46 6.12
CA TYR A 88 5.05 6.20 5.36
C TYR A 88 3.96 6.12 4.29
N ARG A 89 4.24 5.34 3.25
CA ARG A 89 3.32 4.98 2.18
C ARG A 89 3.29 3.46 2.08
N VAL A 90 2.09 2.91 2.03
CA VAL A 90 1.91 1.51 1.67
C VAL A 90 1.58 1.46 0.19
N ILE A 91 2.34 0.69 -0.57
CA ILE A 91 2.11 0.49 -1.99
C ILE A 91 1.44 -0.86 -2.18
N TYR A 92 0.38 -0.88 -2.98
CA TYR A 92 -0.39 -2.09 -3.24
C TYR A 92 -0.88 -2.14 -4.68
N ALA A 93 -1.30 -3.34 -5.08
CA ALA A 93 -1.95 -3.59 -6.35
C ALA A 93 -3.31 -4.25 -6.15
N TYR A 94 -4.20 -4.05 -7.12
CA TYR A 94 -5.50 -4.72 -7.15
C TYR A 94 -5.58 -5.66 -8.35
N ALA A 95 -5.95 -6.92 -8.12
CA ALA A 95 -6.14 -7.92 -9.16
C ALA A 95 -7.62 -8.33 -9.21
N LEU A 96 -8.31 -7.90 -10.26
CA LEU A 96 -9.73 -8.20 -10.47
C LEU A 96 -9.91 -9.58 -11.12
N GLU A 97 -8.98 -9.98 -11.97
CA GLU A 97 -9.00 -11.20 -12.78
C GLU A 97 -8.77 -12.50 -11.99
N LYS A 98 -8.50 -12.41 -10.68
CA LYS A 98 -8.43 -13.58 -9.81
C LYS A 98 -9.85 -14.06 -9.47
N ARG A 99 -10.01 -15.36 -9.18
CA ARG A 99 -11.30 -15.96 -8.78
C ARG A 99 -11.98 -15.19 -7.63
N ILE A 100 -11.18 -14.61 -6.73
CA ILE A 100 -11.62 -13.66 -5.71
C ILE A 100 -10.81 -12.38 -5.91
N PRO A 101 -11.45 -11.22 -6.08
CA PRO A 101 -10.74 -9.96 -6.21
C PRO A 101 -9.81 -9.71 -5.02
N THR A 102 -8.53 -9.48 -5.29
CA THR A 102 -7.49 -9.49 -4.26
C THR A 102 -6.65 -8.22 -4.28
N PHE A 103 -6.47 -7.61 -3.11
CA PHE A 103 -5.46 -6.58 -2.88
C PHE A 103 -4.14 -7.23 -2.47
N TYR A 104 -3.05 -6.84 -3.11
CA TYR A 104 -1.70 -7.27 -2.77
C TYR A 104 -0.93 -6.10 -2.17
N ILE A 105 -0.61 -6.16 -0.88
CA ILE A 105 0.29 -5.19 -0.27
C ILE A 105 1.72 -5.55 -0.67
N LEU A 106 2.36 -4.67 -1.44
CA LEU A 106 3.65 -4.93 -2.08
C LEU A 106 4.83 -4.43 -1.26
N ALA A 107 4.70 -3.25 -0.64
CA ALA A 107 5.78 -2.63 0.11
C ALA A 107 5.26 -1.58 1.09
N VAL A 108 6.06 -1.27 2.11
CA VAL A 108 5.91 -0.05 2.93
C VAL A 108 7.18 0.77 2.85
N VAL A 109 7.05 2.01 2.41
CA VAL A 109 8.18 2.91 2.11
C VAL A 109 8.04 4.24 2.82
N HIS A 110 9.15 4.90 3.11
CA HIS A 110 9.11 6.30 3.55
C HIS A 110 8.66 7.19 2.38
N ARG A 111 8.01 8.33 2.66
CA ARG A 111 7.52 9.27 1.64
C ARG A 111 8.63 9.81 0.74
N ASP A 112 9.86 9.91 1.26
CA ASP A 112 11.02 10.38 0.48
C ASP A 112 11.49 9.37 -0.57
N PHE A 113 10.82 8.22 -0.67
CA PHE A 113 10.84 7.41 -1.87
C PHE A 113 10.29 8.24 -3.03
N ASP A 114 11.19 8.84 -3.80
CA ASP A 114 10.90 9.73 -4.93
C ASP A 114 10.26 9.01 -6.13
N TYR A 115 9.72 7.81 -5.93
CA TYR A 115 9.08 7.00 -6.96
C TYR A 115 9.99 6.70 -8.16
N ASP A 116 11.30 6.90 -7.98
CA ASP A 116 12.34 6.76 -8.99
C ASP A 116 12.37 5.31 -9.50
N PRO A 117 12.20 5.08 -10.82
CA PRO A 117 12.33 3.76 -11.44
C PRO A 117 13.66 3.06 -11.15
N THR A 118 14.72 3.82 -10.88
CA THR A 118 16.05 3.29 -10.59
C THR A 118 16.23 2.86 -9.12
N ASN A 119 15.30 3.26 -8.24
CA ASN A 119 15.32 2.87 -6.84
C ASN A 119 15.09 1.35 -6.71
N GLU A 120 15.91 0.70 -5.90
CA GLU A 120 15.85 -0.77 -5.68
C GLU A 120 14.48 -1.23 -5.17
N ILE A 121 13.79 -0.41 -4.38
CA ILE A 121 12.44 -0.73 -3.92
C ILE A 121 11.45 -0.73 -5.09
N THR A 122 11.56 0.25 -6.00
CA THR A 122 10.74 0.31 -7.21
C THR A 122 10.97 -0.91 -8.08
N LYS A 123 12.24 -1.26 -8.35
CA LYS A 123 12.60 -2.45 -9.14
C LYS A 123 12.01 -3.73 -8.52
N ARG A 124 12.20 -3.91 -7.20
CA ARG A 124 11.61 -5.04 -6.44
C ARG A 124 10.10 -5.09 -6.61
N LEU A 125 9.44 -3.95 -6.46
CA LEU A 125 7.99 -3.84 -6.52
C LEU A 125 7.45 -4.24 -7.90
N ILE A 126 8.06 -3.71 -8.96
CA ILE A 126 7.65 -4.01 -10.34
C ILE A 126 7.92 -5.48 -10.69
N GLN A 127 9.07 -6.03 -10.28
CA GLN A 127 9.35 -7.46 -10.45
C GLN A 127 8.31 -8.34 -9.75
N THR A 128 7.94 -7.98 -8.51
CA THR A 128 6.90 -8.70 -7.76
C THR A 128 5.53 -8.56 -8.43
N TYR A 129 5.16 -7.37 -8.90
CA TYR A 129 3.91 -7.14 -9.64
C TYR A 129 3.81 -8.04 -10.87
N ILE A 130 4.87 -8.07 -11.69
CA ILE A 130 4.95 -8.91 -12.90
C ILE A 130 4.84 -10.39 -12.52
N LYS A 131 5.56 -10.83 -11.49
CA LYS A 131 5.54 -12.22 -11.02
C LYS A 131 4.16 -12.68 -10.55
N LEU A 132 3.37 -11.77 -9.96
CA LEU A 132 2.00 -12.05 -9.53
C LEU A 132 1.01 -12.18 -10.70
N GLY A 133 1.43 -11.74 -11.89
CA GLY A 133 0.60 -11.72 -13.09
C GLY A 133 -0.65 -10.87 -12.89
N ILE A 134 -0.52 -9.73 -12.20
CA ILE A 134 -1.60 -8.76 -12.05
C ILE A 134 -1.71 -8.04 -13.39
N GLY A 135 -2.91 -8.07 -13.97
CA GLY A 135 -3.20 -7.42 -15.26
C GLY A 135 -3.00 -5.91 -15.20
N ASN A 136 -3.08 -5.27 -16.37
CA ASN A 136 -3.15 -3.81 -16.42
C ASN A 136 -4.51 -3.33 -15.90
N HIS A 137 -4.57 -2.08 -15.41
CA HIS A 137 -5.81 -1.47 -14.91
C HIS A 137 -6.74 -0.98 -16.02
#